data_AF-A0A9N7RAZ5-F1
#
_entry.id   AF-A0A9N7RAZ5-F1
#
_cell.length_a   1.000
_cell.length_b   1.000
_cell.length_c   1.000
_cell.angle_alpha   90.00
_cell.angle_beta   90.00
_cell.angle_gamma   90.00
#
_symmetry.space_group_name_H-M   'P 1'
#
loop_
_entity.id
_entity.type
_entity.pdbx_description
1 polymer ?
#
loop_
_entity_poly.entity_id
_entity_poly.type
_entity_poly.pdbx_seq_one_letter_code
_entity_poly.pdbx_strand_id
1 'polypeptide(L)'
;MGVTRLSLKLHESSAYYCSVVPTKVYRSKNLVELYLRGGKITLAPKHKVQFPRLKSLSLTYVKLQSDEVISRLLSGCPLLEKLSVAVYVTISLPNLPKLRHLELRHLTINTSFLGDVSCKFPLLRDLSMLHCSFQGDLLICSPTIEYLNIKTDRIAKTTSVEFDVPSIRKFKFNISKNLPSSLSFKSTSLKEWESHLSMSSDCCLGTLGVIGLNKLLTGLRHSKIHLLIQVESIDSFNYDVWEFNSLTMHQVEELTMDRMHCGTPSLTSFALFDGLFRLCRPKLITQQNQTPYPCDFIFKMFLRHGINHECSDRSLCMYGLRHLEEVRGQIIDEDVDTWRLITLDTWDALKDQNKIRFQLMWRDDGSLPHHTWFKKFGNFLKELWRKFVSVSIFPHKLFFIMSRATLKVCGHMRWLISR
;
A
#
# COMPACT_ATOMS: atom_id res chain seq x y z
N MET A 1 -6.52 26.01 40.91
CA MET A 1 -6.56 24.85 40.00
C MET A 1 -5.47 25.02 38.95
N GLY A 2 -4.59 24.04 38.76
CA GLY A 2 -3.48 24.14 37.80
C GLY A 2 -3.91 23.69 36.40
N VAL A 3 -3.38 24.31 35.35
CA VAL A 3 -3.64 23.91 33.95
C VAL A 3 -3.07 22.51 33.71
N THR A 4 -3.94 21.56 33.35
CA THR A 4 -3.57 20.16 33.06
C THR A 4 -3.33 19.90 31.57
N ARG A 5 -3.95 20.69 30.69
CA ARG A 5 -3.81 20.60 29.24
C ARG A 5 -3.49 21.97 28.67
N LEU A 6 -2.43 22.04 27.87
CA LEU A 6 -2.05 23.25 27.14
C LEU A 6 -1.97 22.92 25.65
N SER A 7 -2.79 23.62 24.85
CA SER A 7 -2.73 23.56 23.40
C SER A 7 -2.41 24.95 22.86
N LEU A 8 -1.23 25.10 22.26
CA LEU A 8 -0.81 26.32 21.58
C LEU A 8 -0.80 26.03 20.08
N LYS A 9 -1.67 26.73 19.35
CA LYS A 9 -1.75 26.70 17.89
C LYS A 9 -1.44 28.09 17.37
N LEU A 10 -0.33 28.24 16.66
CA LEU A 10 0.01 29.49 15.98
C LEU A 10 -0.29 29.33 14.50
N HIS A 11 -1.10 30.24 13.96
CA HIS A 11 -1.45 30.25 12.55
C HIS A 11 -0.25 30.71 11.71
N GLU A 12 -0.02 30.09 10.56
CA GLU A 12 1.14 30.37 9.70
C GLU A 12 1.10 31.76 9.03
N SER A 13 0.01 32.50 9.18
CA SER A 13 -0.31 33.70 8.40
C SER A 13 0.56 34.93 8.69
N SER A 14 1.18 35.08 9.86
CA SER A 14 2.05 36.24 10.12
C SER A 14 3.49 35.94 9.70
N ALA A 15 3.89 36.42 8.51
CA ALA A 15 5.22 36.22 7.95
C ALA A 15 6.39 36.67 8.88
N TYR A 16 6.14 37.50 9.89
CA TYR A 16 7.19 38.28 10.56
C TYR A 16 7.55 37.90 12.01
N TYR A 17 6.74 37.11 12.73
CA TYR A 17 7.01 36.84 14.16
C TYR A 17 7.35 35.38 14.45
N CYS A 18 8.50 35.17 15.11
CA CYS A 18 8.88 33.90 15.72
C CYS A 18 8.40 33.92 17.18
N SER A 19 7.55 32.96 17.55
CA SER A 19 7.07 32.87 18.92
C SER A 19 7.90 31.86 19.70
N VAL A 20 8.43 32.31 20.84
CA VAL A 20 9.14 31.44 21.78
C VAL A 20 8.16 31.00 22.85
N VAL A 21 8.09 29.69 23.12
CA VAL A 21 7.25 29.18 24.21
C VAL A 21 7.75 29.76 25.54
N PRO A 22 6.89 30.40 26.35
CA PRO A 22 7.31 31.01 27.60
C PRO A 22 7.99 30.02 28.55
N THR A 23 9.05 30.45 29.22
CA THR A 23 9.87 29.57 30.09
C THR A 23 9.08 28.92 31.23
N LYS A 24 8.01 29.58 31.70
CA LYS A 24 7.09 29.05 32.72
C LYS A 24 6.40 27.75 32.28
N VAL A 25 6.15 27.56 30.98
CA VAL A 25 5.52 26.34 30.45
C VAL A 25 6.41 25.13 30.73
N TYR A 26 7.71 25.23 30.49
CA TYR A 26 8.69 24.15 30.71
C TYR A 26 8.89 23.74 32.17
N ARG A 27 8.26 24.43 33.13
CA ARG A 27 8.32 24.15 34.57
C ARG A 27 6.94 23.81 35.16
N SER A 28 5.95 23.56 34.31
CA SER A 28 4.60 23.26 34.77
C SER A 28 4.54 21.88 35.44
N LYS A 29 4.28 21.87 36.75
CA LYS A 29 4.18 20.63 37.55
C LYS A 29 2.88 19.85 37.32
N ASN A 30 1.84 20.51 36.80
CA ASN A 30 0.50 19.95 36.66
C ASN A 30 0.15 19.57 35.22
N LEU A 31 1.02 19.91 34.25
CA LEU A 31 0.73 19.66 32.84
C LEU A 31 0.80 18.16 32.55
N VAL A 32 -0.30 17.63 32.01
CA VAL A 32 -0.47 16.24 31.58
C VAL A 32 -0.37 16.13 30.06
N GLU A 33 -0.85 17.15 29.34
CA GLU A 33 -0.84 17.18 27.88
C GLU A 33 -0.31 18.51 27.34
N LEU A 34 0.61 18.44 26.39
CA LEU A 34 1.20 19.58 25.71
C LEU A 34 1.11 19.40 24.20
N TYR A 35 0.34 20.26 23.54
CA TYR A 35 0.21 20.31 22.09
C TYR A 35 0.77 21.62 21.57
N LEU A 36 1.84 21.55 20.78
CA LEU A 36 2.45 22.70 20.14
C LEU A 36 2.35 22.52 18.62
N ARG A 37 1.61 23.41 17.96
CA ARG A 37 1.46 23.39 16.51
C ARG A 37 1.74 24.76 15.90
N GLY A 38 2.64 24.81 14.92
CA GLY A 38 2.83 25.98 14.06
C GLY A 38 4.29 26.20 13.68
N GLY A 39 4.53 26.46 12.38
CA GLY A 39 5.84 26.61 11.71
C GLY A 39 6.87 27.53 12.39
N LYS A 40 6.42 28.42 13.27
CA LYS A 40 7.23 29.49 13.89
C LYS A 40 7.37 29.39 15.39
N ILE A 41 6.98 28.26 15.99
CA ILE A 41 7.28 27.99 17.39
C ILE A 41 8.72 27.52 17.48
N THR A 42 9.60 28.34 18.08
CA THR A 42 10.96 27.90 18.39
C THR A 42 11.01 27.34 19.81
N LEU A 43 11.44 26.09 19.92
CA LEU A 43 11.76 25.49 21.21
C LEU A 43 13.20 25.87 21.58
N ALA A 44 13.34 26.71 22.61
CA ALA A 44 14.62 27.14 23.14
C ALA A 44 14.58 27.13 24.68
N PRO A 45 14.47 25.95 25.33
CA PRO A 45 14.51 25.85 26.77
C PRO A 45 15.90 26.26 27.28
N LYS A 46 15.98 27.50 27.81
CA LYS A 46 17.20 28.05 28.45
C LYS A 46 17.55 27.37 29.78
N HIS A 47 16.60 26.67 30.38
CA HIS A 47 16.74 26.03 31.68
C HIS A 47 16.28 24.57 31.63
N LYS A 48 16.58 23.84 32.71
CA LYS A 48 16.10 22.46 32.92
C LYS A 48 14.58 22.39 32.75
N VAL A 49 14.14 21.53 31.84
CA VAL A 49 12.73 21.22 31.59
C VAL A 49 12.24 20.24 32.66
N GLN A 50 11.06 20.50 33.21
CA GLN A 50 10.43 19.65 34.23
C GLN A 50 8.94 19.51 33.94
N PHE A 51 8.56 18.31 33.50
CA PHE A 51 7.20 17.91 33.20
C PHE A 51 6.87 16.61 33.94
N PRO A 52 6.79 16.64 35.29
CA PRO A 52 6.72 15.42 36.11
C PRO A 52 5.45 14.60 35.88
N ARG A 53 4.39 15.20 35.33
CA ARG A 53 3.09 14.58 35.08
C ARG A 53 2.72 14.46 33.60
N LEU A 54 3.58 14.89 32.69
CA LEU A 54 3.26 14.95 31.27
C LEU A 54 3.23 13.53 30.69
N LYS A 55 2.07 13.18 30.14
CA LYS A 55 1.80 11.88 29.51
C LYS A 55 1.71 11.97 27.99
N SER A 56 1.29 13.12 27.46
CA SER A 56 1.19 13.34 26.01
C SER A 56 1.91 14.60 25.57
N LEU A 57 2.79 14.45 24.58
CA LEU A 57 3.52 15.53 23.94
C LEU A 57 3.33 15.45 22.43
N SER A 58 2.85 16.54 21.82
CA SER A 58 2.74 16.67 20.37
C SER A 58 3.44 17.94 19.91
N LEU A 59 4.38 17.76 18.98
CA LEU A 59 5.22 18.80 18.41
C LEU A 59 5.02 18.79 16.90
N THR A 60 4.18 19.67 16.37
CA THR A 60 3.83 19.70 14.94
C THR A 60 4.30 20.99 14.28
N TYR A 61 5.16 20.88 13.27
CA TYR A 61 5.76 22.01 12.57
C TYR A 61 6.53 22.95 13.50
N VAL A 62 7.13 22.44 14.58
CA VAL A 62 7.95 23.27 15.49
C VAL A 62 9.39 23.35 14.99
N LYS A 63 10.03 24.50 15.17
CA LYS A 63 11.45 24.68 14.85
C LYS A 63 12.29 24.19 16.03
N LEU A 64 12.99 23.08 15.82
CA LEU A 64 14.03 22.59 16.73
C LEU A 64 15.36 23.24 16.36
N GLN A 65 16.05 23.84 17.32
CA GLN A 65 17.37 24.44 17.09
C GLN A 65 18.47 23.37 16.97
N SER A 66 18.33 22.27 17.69
CA SER A 66 19.25 21.13 17.67
C SER A 66 18.59 19.88 18.28
N ASP A 67 19.20 18.72 18.05
CA ASP A 67 18.81 17.44 18.65
C ASP A 67 18.93 17.44 20.18
N GLU A 68 19.81 18.26 20.72
CA GLU A 68 19.95 18.43 22.17
C GLU A 68 18.70 19.06 22.79
N VAL A 69 18.01 19.94 22.07
CA VAL A 69 16.79 20.60 22.59
C VAL A 69 15.67 19.58 22.77
N ILE A 70 15.44 18.71 21.79
CA ILE A 70 14.42 17.66 21.91
C ILE A 70 14.80 16.63 22.97
N SER A 71 16.08 16.25 23.04
CA SER A 71 16.58 15.34 24.08
C SER A 71 16.41 15.93 25.49
N ARG A 72 16.71 17.23 25.67
CA ARG A 72 16.52 17.96 26.93
C ARG A 72 15.04 18.11 27.30
N LEU A 73 14.17 18.31 26.31
CA LEU A 73 12.72 18.39 26.52
C LEU A 73 12.17 17.04 26.98
N LEU A 74 12.53 15.96 26.28
CA LEU A 74 12.03 14.62 26.52
C LEU A 74 12.57 14.01 27.83
N SER A 75 13.83 14.29 28.20
CA SER A 75 14.38 13.87 29.51
C SER A 75 13.67 14.51 30.71
N GLY A 76 12.97 15.63 30.51
CA GLY A 76 12.10 16.24 31.51
C GLY A 76 10.73 15.57 31.68
N CYS A 77 10.40 14.56 30.87
CA CYS A 77 9.07 13.93 30.78
C CYS A 77 9.10 12.43 31.17
N PRO A 78 9.34 12.08 32.45
CA PRO A 78 9.55 10.67 32.86
C PRO A 78 8.29 9.79 32.76
N LEU A 79 7.11 10.38 32.63
CA LEU A 79 5.82 9.69 32.52
C LEU A 79 5.23 9.73 31.10
N LEU A 80 6.04 10.07 30.09
CA LEU A 80 5.56 10.23 28.73
C LEU A 80 5.09 8.89 28.14
N GLU A 81 3.81 8.81 27.80
CA GLU A 81 3.14 7.63 27.23
C GLU A 81 2.86 7.80 25.73
N LYS A 82 2.72 9.04 25.26
CA LYS A 82 2.40 9.39 23.87
C LYS A 82 3.30 10.52 23.36
N LEU A 83 3.99 10.27 22.26
CA LEU A 83 4.84 11.25 21.59
C LEU A 83 4.45 11.35 20.10
N SER A 84 4.15 12.55 19.63
CA SER A 84 3.97 12.86 18.22
C SER A 84 4.93 13.98 17.82
N VAL A 85 5.77 13.73 16.82
CA VAL A 85 6.77 14.69 16.33
C VAL A 85 6.64 14.81 14.82
N ALA A 86 6.38 16.03 14.34
CA ALA A 86 6.37 16.36 12.92
C ALA A 86 7.33 17.53 12.66
N VAL A 87 8.56 17.22 12.26
CA VAL A 87 9.63 18.19 11.98
C VAL A 87 10.41 17.75 10.72
N TYR A 88 11.16 18.65 10.08
CA TYR A 88 11.90 18.37 8.84
C TYR A 88 13.41 18.14 9.09
N VAL A 89 13.75 17.39 10.14
CA VAL A 89 15.15 17.10 10.51
C VAL A 89 15.27 15.65 10.98
N THR A 90 16.49 15.11 10.94
CA THR A 90 16.82 13.89 11.68
C THR A 90 16.71 14.19 13.17
N ILE A 91 16.13 13.27 13.95
CA ILE A 91 16.07 13.42 15.41
C ILE A 91 16.61 12.16 16.08
N SER A 92 17.41 12.35 17.12
CA SER A 92 17.70 11.30 18.09
C SER A 92 16.72 11.40 19.26
N LEU A 93 15.99 10.32 19.53
CA LEU A 93 15.10 10.25 20.69
C LEU A 93 15.82 9.55 21.85
N PRO A 94 15.73 10.09 23.08
CA PRO A 94 16.25 9.40 24.27
C PRO A 94 15.40 8.17 24.60
N ASN A 95 15.87 7.36 25.55
CA ASN A 95 15.09 6.25 26.10
C ASN A 95 13.82 6.79 26.78
N LEU A 96 12.66 6.27 26.39
CA LEU A 96 11.36 6.62 26.95
C LEU A 96 10.65 5.32 27.38
N PRO A 97 10.97 4.79 28.58
CA PRO A 97 10.58 3.43 28.97
C PRO A 97 9.07 3.24 29.16
N LYS A 98 8.31 4.34 29.31
CA LYS A 98 6.85 4.34 29.45
C LYS A 98 6.10 4.64 28.16
N LEU A 99 6.82 4.90 27.06
CA LEU A 99 6.22 5.28 25.80
C LEU A 99 5.44 4.10 25.21
N ARG A 100 4.17 4.33 24.90
CA ARG A 100 3.27 3.35 24.30
C ARG A 100 2.88 3.71 22.87
N HIS A 101 2.89 5.00 22.55
CA HIS A 101 2.52 5.50 21.22
C HIS A 101 3.59 6.47 20.72
N LEU A 102 4.14 6.19 19.55
CA LEU A 102 5.11 7.02 18.87
C LEU A 102 4.61 7.32 17.46
N GLU A 103 4.45 8.60 17.16
CA GLU A 103 4.14 9.09 15.84
C GLU A 103 5.25 10.03 15.35
N LEU A 104 5.82 9.68 14.22
CA LEU A 104 6.88 10.41 13.55
C LEU A 104 6.34 10.90 12.22
N ARG A 105 6.50 12.19 11.91
CA ARG A 105 6.11 12.74 10.61
C ARG A 105 7.20 13.59 9.99
N HIS A 106 7.35 13.49 8.67
CA HIS A 106 8.29 14.30 7.88
C HIS A 106 9.79 14.17 8.29
N LEU A 107 10.17 13.07 8.94
CA LEU A 107 11.53 12.84 9.40
C LEU A 107 12.37 12.05 8.39
N THR A 108 13.66 12.28 8.42
CA THR A 108 14.65 11.35 7.86
C THR A 108 15.00 10.33 8.94
N ILE A 109 14.68 9.06 8.69
CA ILE A 109 14.92 7.96 9.63
C ILE A 109 16.12 7.14 9.12
N ASN A 110 17.13 7.01 9.98
CA ASN A 110 18.29 6.16 9.73
C ASN A 110 18.05 4.74 10.24
N THR A 111 18.83 3.78 9.73
CA THR A 111 18.74 2.37 10.13
C THR A 111 19.00 2.17 11.63
N SER A 112 19.92 2.94 12.22
CA SER A 112 20.27 2.84 13.64
C SER A 112 19.14 3.27 14.57
N PHE A 113 18.27 4.20 14.18
CA PHE A 113 17.11 4.57 14.98
C PHE A 113 16.15 3.39 15.17
N LEU A 114 15.97 2.58 14.12
CA LEU A 114 14.97 1.52 14.09
C LEU A 114 15.44 0.19 14.71
N GLY A 115 16.75 -0.11 14.60
CA GLY A 115 17.35 -1.25 15.30
C GLY A 115 17.22 -1.17 16.83
N ASP A 116 17.13 0.05 17.38
CA ASP A 116 17.08 0.29 18.82
C ASP A 116 15.66 0.43 19.39
N VAL A 117 14.60 0.28 18.58
CA VAL A 117 13.22 0.61 19.01
C VAL A 117 12.81 -0.17 20.25
N SER A 118 13.10 -1.46 20.31
CA SER A 118 12.85 -2.30 21.50
C SER A 118 13.56 -1.80 22.75
N CYS A 119 14.82 -1.36 22.62
CA CYS A 119 15.64 -0.94 23.74
C CYS A 119 15.24 0.45 24.24
N LYS A 120 14.90 1.36 23.33
CA LYS A 120 14.49 2.74 23.65
C LYS A 120 13.05 2.83 24.13
N PHE A 121 12.18 1.96 23.63
CA PHE A 121 10.73 2.00 23.87
C PHE A 121 10.17 0.59 24.15
N PRO A 122 10.56 -0.05 25.28
CA PRO A 122 10.18 -1.42 25.59
C PRO A 122 8.66 -1.67 25.67
N LEU A 123 7.87 -0.62 25.95
CA LEU A 123 6.40 -0.70 26.06
C LEU A 123 5.65 -0.18 24.82
N LEU A 124 6.34 0.07 23.71
CA LEU A 124 5.75 0.67 22.51
C LEU A 124 4.78 -0.29 21.82
N ARG A 125 3.50 0.11 21.75
CA ARG A 125 2.44 -0.67 21.07
C ARG A 125 2.07 -0.10 19.71
N ASP A 126 2.12 1.23 19.59
CA ASP A 126 1.72 1.94 18.38
C ASP A 126 2.90 2.71 17.80
N LEU A 127 3.34 2.34 16.60
CA LEU A 127 4.36 3.04 15.84
C LEU A 127 3.78 3.55 14.52
N SER A 128 3.77 4.87 14.35
CA SER A 128 3.35 5.53 13.11
C SER A 128 4.49 6.36 12.53
N MET A 129 4.81 6.16 11.26
CA MET A 129 5.82 6.90 10.51
C MET A 129 5.15 7.45 9.25
N LEU A 130 4.90 8.75 9.21
CA LEU A 130 4.09 9.39 8.17
C LEU A 130 4.92 10.40 7.37
N HIS A 131 5.00 10.20 6.06
CA HIS A 131 5.82 11.02 5.17
C HIS A 131 7.30 11.06 5.59
N CYS A 132 7.80 9.98 6.18
CA CYS A 132 9.22 9.84 6.54
C CYS A 132 10.03 9.30 5.35
N SER A 133 11.29 9.71 5.24
CA SER A 133 12.26 9.15 4.28
C SER A 133 13.23 8.22 4.99
N PHE A 134 13.45 7.04 4.43
CA PHE A 134 14.33 6.03 5.01
C PHE A 134 15.69 6.02 4.31
N GLN A 135 16.76 6.02 5.09
CA GLN A 135 18.13 5.85 4.59
C GLN A 135 18.59 4.42 4.84
N GLY A 136 18.72 3.62 3.78
CA GLY A 136 19.15 2.22 3.86
C GLY A 136 18.00 1.23 4.07
N ASP A 137 18.31 0.09 4.67
CA ASP A 137 17.37 -0.99 4.96
C ASP A 137 16.53 -0.69 6.20
N LEU A 138 15.26 -1.07 6.14
CA LEU A 138 14.28 -0.83 7.19
C LEU A 138 14.12 -2.09 8.03
N LEU A 139 14.80 -2.15 9.18
CA LEU A 139 14.66 -3.24 10.16
C LEU A 139 13.95 -2.73 11.41
N ILE A 140 12.78 -3.28 11.73
CA ILE A 140 12.07 -2.97 12.98
C ILE A 140 11.91 -4.26 13.79
N CYS A 141 12.54 -4.30 14.96
CA CYS A 141 12.38 -5.39 15.93
C CYS A 141 11.65 -4.85 17.17
N SER A 142 10.47 -5.37 17.46
CA SER A 142 9.76 -5.11 18.72
C SER A 142 8.76 -6.18 19.09
N PRO A 143 8.89 -6.82 20.28
CA PRO A 143 7.92 -7.80 20.73
C PRO A 143 6.60 -7.17 21.20
N THR A 144 6.52 -5.85 21.37
CA THR A 144 5.36 -5.16 21.95
C THR A 144 4.54 -4.36 20.95
N ILE A 145 5.04 -4.13 19.73
CA ILE A 145 4.30 -3.40 18.68
C ILE A 145 3.09 -4.23 18.23
N GLU A 146 1.90 -3.65 18.43
CA GLU A 146 0.61 -4.21 18.01
C GLU A 146 0.09 -3.50 16.74
N TYR A 147 0.45 -2.23 16.55
CA TYR A 147 0.02 -1.40 15.43
C TYR A 147 1.20 -0.71 14.77
N LEU A 148 1.40 -0.98 13.49
CA LEU A 148 2.45 -0.38 12.69
C LEU A 148 1.84 0.34 11.50
N ASN A 149 2.09 1.64 11.36
CA ASN A 149 1.59 2.46 10.26
C ASN A 149 2.74 3.19 9.59
N ILE A 150 3.01 2.86 8.34
CA ILE A 150 4.07 3.49 7.56
C ILE A 150 3.42 4.10 6.32
N LYS A 151 3.49 5.41 6.22
CA LYS A 151 3.15 6.17 5.03
C LYS A 151 4.42 6.86 4.58
N THR A 152 4.85 6.63 3.36
CA THR A 152 6.08 7.24 2.85
C THR A 152 5.98 7.54 1.37
N ASP A 153 6.51 8.71 1.03
CA ASP A 153 6.58 9.18 -0.34
C ASP A 153 7.95 8.90 -0.97
N ARG A 154 8.90 8.34 -0.18
CA ARG A 154 10.32 8.21 -0.55
C ARG A 154 10.93 6.95 0.07
N ILE A 155 10.75 5.81 -0.58
CA ILE A 155 11.56 4.61 -0.36
C ILE A 155 12.56 4.51 -1.52
N ALA A 156 13.83 4.26 -1.21
CA ALA A 156 14.81 3.93 -2.24
C ALA A 156 14.47 2.55 -2.80
N LYS A 157 14.51 2.38 -4.13
CA LYS A 157 14.14 1.12 -4.80
C LYS A 157 14.91 -0.11 -4.29
N THR A 158 16.09 0.10 -3.69
CA THR A 158 16.96 -0.94 -3.16
C THR A 158 16.67 -1.33 -1.72
N THR A 159 15.89 -0.54 -0.98
CA THR A 159 15.61 -0.75 0.45
C THR A 159 14.90 -2.08 0.67
N SER A 160 15.54 -2.96 1.44
CA SER A 160 14.90 -4.13 2.03
C SER A 160 14.13 -3.71 3.28
N VAL A 161 12.94 -4.27 3.47
CA VAL A 161 12.09 -4.02 4.63
C VAL A 161 11.86 -5.31 5.38
N GLU A 162 12.27 -5.36 6.64
CA GLU A 162 12.15 -6.52 7.50
C GLU A 162 11.52 -6.13 8.84
N PHE A 163 10.50 -6.88 9.24
CA PHE A 163 9.80 -6.67 10.49
C PHE A 163 9.87 -7.92 11.38
N ASP A 164 10.36 -7.74 12.59
CA ASP A 164 10.31 -8.73 13.67
C ASP A 164 9.41 -8.20 14.79
N VAL A 165 8.10 -8.35 14.57
CA VAL A 165 7.03 -7.79 15.42
C VAL A 165 6.00 -8.88 15.76
N PRO A 166 6.34 -9.86 16.62
CA PRO A 166 5.50 -11.03 16.89
C PRO A 166 4.10 -10.72 17.45
N SER A 167 3.90 -9.53 18.03
CA SER A 167 2.62 -9.09 18.60
C SER A 167 1.76 -8.27 17.62
N ILE A 168 2.16 -8.16 16.35
CA ILE A 168 1.45 -7.35 15.36
C ILE A 168 -0.01 -7.81 15.21
N ARG A 169 -0.92 -6.83 15.23
CA ARG A 169 -2.36 -7.02 14.97
C ARG A 169 -2.82 -6.27 13.74
N LYS A 170 -2.22 -5.11 13.49
CA LYS A 170 -2.58 -4.27 12.35
C LYS A 170 -1.36 -3.60 11.75
N PHE A 171 -1.19 -3.78 10.46
CA PHE A 171 -0.18 -3.14 9.65
C PHE A 171 -0.87 -2.22 8.64
N LYS A 172 -0.42 -0.97 8.53
CA LYS A 172 -0.83 -0.05 7.48
C LYS A 172 0.40 0.36 6.69
N PHE A 173 0.34 0.21 5.37
CA PHE A 173 1.45 0.55 4.48
C PHE A 173 0.92 1.37 3.31
N ASN A 174 1.27 2.66 3.28
CA ASN A 174 0.91 3.55 2.18
C ASN A 174 2.17 3.94 1.40
N ILE A 175 2.18 3.54 0.13
CA ILE A 175 3.29 3.72 -0.81
C ILE A 175 2.84 4.67 -1.90
N SER A 176 3.52 5.80 -2.01
CA SER A 176 3.19 6.76 -3.05
C SER A 176 4.20 6.82 -4.19
N LYS A 177 5.34 6.10 -4.18
CA LYS A 177 6.41 6.20 -5.20
C LYS A 177 7.09 4.90 -5.60
N ASN A 178 7.78 4.24 -4.68
CA ASN A 178 8.52 3.02 -4.98
C ASN A 178 8.16 1.92 -3.99
N LEU A 179 7.90 0.73 -4.51
CA LEU A 179 7.85 -0.49 -3.70
C LEU A 179 9.27 -0.83 -3.20
N PRO A 180 9.41 -1.32 -1.96
CA PRO A 180 10.69 -1.86 -1.48
C PRO A 180 11.10 -3.10 -2.31
N SER A 181 12.40 -3.40 -2.33
CA SER A 181 12.96 -4.53 -3.08
C SER A 181 12.47 -5.87 -2.55
N SER A 182 12.28 -5.94 -1.23
CA SER A 182 11.69 -7.04 -0.48
C SER A 182 10.97 -6.50 0.76
N LEU A 183 9.92 -7.20 1.16
CA LEU A 183 9.23 -6.99 2.43
C LEU A 183 9.00 -8.35 3.10
N SER A 184 9.43 -8.51 4.35
CA SER A 184 9.28 -9.76 5.09
C SER A 184 8.92 -9.52 6.55
N PHE A 185 8.15 -10.46 7.10
CA PHE A 185 7.85 -10.57 8.53
C PHE A 185 8.53 -11.84 9.05
N LYS A 186 9.49 -11.71 9.97
CA LYS A 186 10.25 -12.84 10.54
C LYS A 186 9.40 -13.69 11.46
N SER A 187 8.79 -13.06 12.46
CA SER A 187 7.89 -13.74 13.38
C SER A 187 6.45 -13.55 12.91
N THR A 188 5.85 -14.63 12.42
CA THR A 188 4.41 -14.67 12.21
C THR A 188 3.74 -14.75 13.57
N SER A 189 2.98 -13.71 13.92
CA SER A 189 2.06 -13.74 15.06
C SER A 189 1.23 -15.02 15.01
N LEU A 190 1.08 -15.70 16.15
CA LEU A 190 0.16 -16.85 16.27
C LEU A 190 -1.31 -16.41 16.11
N LYS A 191 -1.59 -15.11 16.19
CA LYS A 191 -2.92 -14.54 16.05
C LYS A 191 -3.12 -14.01 14.63
N GLU A 192 -4.35 -14.10 14.16
CA GLU A 192 -4.75 -13.40 12.95
C GLU A 192 -4.48 -11.90 13.07
N TRP A 193 -3.96 -11.31 11.98
CA TRP A 193 -3.66 -9.89 11.90
C TRP A 193 -4.02 -9.35 10.51
N GLU A 194 -4.18 -8.03 10.42
CA GLU A 194 -4.62 -7.35 9.21
C GLU A 194 -3.52 -6.50 8.58
N SER A 195 -3.43 -6.55 7.26
CA SER A 195 -2.60 -5.67 6.43
C SER A 195 -3.48 -4.74 5.62
N HIS A 196 -3.29 -3.44 5.76
CA HIS A 196 -3.99 -2.40 5.00
C HIS A 196 -2.96 -1.70 4.11
N LEU A 197 -2.95 -2.08 2.84
CA LEU A 197 -2.05 -1.54 1.83
C LEU A 197 -2.75 -0.44 1.06
N SER A 198 -2.05 0.65 0.78
CA SER A 198 -2.55 1.72 -0.07
C SER A 198 -1.44 2.12 -1.03
N MET A 199 -1.77 2.17 -2.32
CA MET A 199 -0.82 2.52 -3.37
C MET A 199 -1.45 3.46 -4.40
N SER A 200 -0.66 4.41 -4.90
CA SER A 200 -1.03 5.26 -6.03
C SER A 200 -0.42 4.74 -7.34
N SER A 201 -1.14 4.90 -8.45
CA SER A 201 -0.81 4.35 -9.77
C SER A 201 0.43 4.93 -10.40
N ASP A 202 0.74 6.20 -10.09
CA ASP A 202 1.82 6.99 -10.73
C ASP A 202 3.20 6.34 -10.61
N CYS A 203 3.29 5.28 -9.82
CA CYS A 203 4.46 4.91 -9.08
C CYS A 203 4.72 3.39 -9.12
N CYS A 204 3.68 2.57 -9.25
CA CYS A 204 3.79 1.18 -8.82
C CYS A 204 3.01 0.15 -9.64
N LEU A 205 2.37 0.53 -10.75
CA LEU A 205 1.50 -0.42 -11.47
C LEU A 205 2.04 -0.95 -12.79
N GLY A 206 3.11 -0.40 -13.37
CA GLY A 206 3.79 -1.02 -14.53
C GLY A 206 4.29 -2.45 -14.23
N THR A 207 4.82 -3.17 -15.22
CA THR A 207 5.24 -4.59 -15.04
C THR A 207 6.13 -4.83 -13.83
N LEU A 208 7.15 -3.98 -13.60
CA LEU A 208 8.01 -4.04 -12.41
C LEU A 208 7.25 -3.76 -11.11
N GLY A 209 6.23 -2.92 -11.19
CA GLY A 209 5.34 -2.59 -10.10
C GLY A 209 4.46 -3.77 -9.67
N VAL A 210 3.87 -4.49 -10.63
CA VAL A 210 3.13 -5.72 -10.35
C VAL A 210 4.03 -6.80 -9.74
N ILE A 211 5.26 -6.96 -10.23
CA ILE A 211 6.24 -7.87 -9.62
C ILE A 211 6.57 -7.44 -8.18
N GLY A 212 6.74 -6.14 -7.94
CA GLY A 212 6.96 -5.59 -6.60
C GLY A 212 5.76 -5.82 -5.68
N LEU A 213 4.54 -5.65 -6.19
CA LEU A 213 3.31 -5.95 -5.45
C LEU A 213 3.22 -7.44 -5.12
N ASN A 214 3.56 -8.34 -6.06
CA ASN A 214 3.59 -9.77 -5.78
C ASN A 214 4.56 -10.12 -4.64
N LYS A 215 5.77 -9.54 -4.65
CA LYS A 215 6.73 -9.70 -3.55
C LYS A 215 6.19 -9.17 -2.22
N LEU A 216 5.55 -8.00 -2.26
CA LEU A 216 4.91 -7.39 -1.09
C LEU A 216 3.82 -8.31 -0.52
N LEU A 217 2.89 -8.79 -1.35
CA LEU A 217 1.81 -9.70 -0.96
C LEU A 217 2.35 -11.05 -0.45
N THR A 218 3.42 -11.56 -1.06
CA THR A 218 4.11 -12.77 -0.58
C THR A 218 4.62 -12.61 0.85
N GLY A 219 5.18 -11.44 1.18
CA GLY A 219 5.61 -11.10 2.54
C GLY A 219 4.46 -11.00 3.55
N LEU A 220 3.23 -10.80 3.07
CA LEU A 220 2.03 -10.56 3.87
C LEU A 220 1.04 -11.73 3.85
N ARG A 221 1.43 -12.87 3.26
CA ARG A 221 0.55 -14.03 3.02
C ARG A 221 -0.12 -14.64 4.26
N HIS A 222 0.36 -14.32 5.46
CA HIS A 222 -0.19 -14.79 6.72
C HIS A 222 -1.17 -13.79 7.37
N SER A 223 -1.53 -12.71 6.66
CA SER A 223 -2.44 -11.67 7.13
C SER A 223 -3.71 -11.60 6.29
N LYS A 224 -4.76 -11.02 6.85
CA LYS A 224 -5.93 -10.55 6.09
C LYS A 224 -5.53 -9.28 5.34
N ILE A 225 -5.40 -9.37 4.02
CA ILE A 225 -4.92 -8.27 3.19
C ILE A 225 -6.10 -7.45 2.66
N HIS A 226 -6.08 -6.16 2.95
CA HIS A 226 -6.92 -5.13 2.35
C HIS A 226 -6.03 -4.25 1.48
N LEU A 227 -6.34 -4.13 0.20
CA LEU A 227 -5.53 -3.40 -0.77
C LEU A 227 -6.34 -2.25 -1.36
N LEU A 228 -5.88 -1.02 -1.17
CA LEU A 228 -6.41 0.19 -1.79
C LEU A 228 -5.49 0.61 -2.94
N ILE A 229 -6.03 0.66 -4.15
CA ILE A 229 -5.32 1.14 -5.34
C ILE A 229 -5.98 2.42 -5.81
N GLN A 230 -5.21 3.51 -5.81
CA GLN A 230 -5.58 4.81 -6.36
C GLN A 230 -5.02 4.92 -7.78
N VAL A 231 -5.87 5.18 -8.79
CA VAL A 231 -5.44 5.19 -10.20
C VAL A 231 -5.67 6.54 -10.89
N GLU A 232 -4.72 7.44 -10.75
CA GLU A 232 -4.81 8.81 -11.28
C GLU A 232 -4.65 8.88 -12.81
N SER A 233 -3.79 8.07 -13.44
CA SER A 233 -3.71 7.92 -14.91
C SER A 233 -3.06 6.58 -15.30
N ILE A 234 -3.49 6.00 -16.44
CA ILE A 234 -2.92 4.77 -17.02
C ILE A 234 -2.31 5.03 -18.41
N ASP A 235 -1.88 6.27 -18.66
CA ASP A 235 -1.31 6.59 -19.97
C ASP A 235 0.08 5.96 -20.08
N SER A 236 0.28 5.12 -21.10
CA SER A 236 1.57 4.62 -21.63
C SER A 236 2.26 3.38 -21.01
N PHE A 237 1.63 2.61 -20.12
CA PHE A 237 2.27 1.37 -19.65
C PHE A 237 2.23 0.26 -20.72
N ASN A 238 3.40 -0.30 -21.03
CA ASN A 238 3.52 -1.49 -21.86
C ASN A 238 3.52 -2.74 -20.95
N TYR A 239 2.37 -3.38 -20.80
CA TYR A 239 2.23 -4.59 -20.00
C TYR A 239 2.50 -5.83 -20.84
N ASP A 240 3.54 -6.56 -20.48
CA ASP A 240 3.77 -7.89 -21.03
C ASP A 240 3.05 -8.92 -20.14
N VAL A 241 1.80 -9.23 -20.50
CA VAL A 241 0.89 -10.11 -19.73
C VAL A 241 1.50 -11.50 -19.45
N TRP A 242 2.46 -11.94 -20.26
CA TRP A 242 3.09 -13.25 -20.13
C TRP A 242 3.97 -13.38 -18.88
N GLU A 243 4.51 -12.27 -18.37
CA GLU A 243 5.38 -12.26 -17.18
C GLU A 243 4.62 -12.62 -15.90
N PHE A 244 3.29 -12.53 -15.89
CA PHE A 244 2.48 -12.82 -14.72
C PHE A 244 2.28 -14.31 -14.44
N ASN A 245 2.58 -15.19 -15.39
CA ASN A 245 2.34 -16.64 -15.25
C ASN A 245 3.24 -17.32 -14.21
N SER A 246 4.35 -16.69 -13.81
CA SER A 246 5.27 -17.21 -12.80
C SER A 246 5.02 -16.63 -11.40
N LEU A 247 4.08 -15.69 -11.26
CA LEU A 247 3.79 -15.02 -10.01
C LEU A 247 2.93 -15.91 -9.10
N THR A 248 3.11 -15.75 -7.80
CA THR A 248 2.31 -16.46 -6.80
C THR A 248 0.96 -15.76 -6.68
N MET A 249 -0.12 -16.52 -6.67
CA MET A 249 -1.45 -15.95 -6.47
C MET A 249 -1.70 -15.80 -4.97
N HIS A 250 -2.25 -14.66 -4.58
CA HIS A 250 -2.54 -14.32 -3.20
C HIS A 250 -4.03 -14.09 -3.04
N GLN A 251 -4.61 -14.50 -1.91
CA GLN A 251 -5.99 -14.18 -1.57
C GLN A 251 -6.03 -12.84 -0.84
N VAL A 252 -6.58 -11.81 -1.49
CA VAL A 252 -6.86 -10.51 -0.87
C VAL A 252 -8.29 -10.50 -0.36
N GLU A 253 -8.50 -10.07 0.89
CA GLU A 253 -9.85 -10.01 1.48
C GLU A 253 -10.68 -8.92 0.80
N GLU A 254 -10.08 -7.74 0.60
CA GLU A 254 -10.74 -6.62 -0.07
C GLU A 254 -9.78 -5.85 -0.95
N LEU A 255 -10.17 -5.64 -2.22
CA LEU A 255 -9.53 -4.75 -3.16
C LEU A 255 -10.41 -3.51 -3.34
N THR A 256 -9.99 -2.39 -2.77
CA THR A 256 -10.62 -1.10 -3.00
C THR A 256 -9.95 -0.38 -4.16
N MET A 257 -10.75 0.07 -5.10
CA MET A 257 -10.34 0.89 -6.23
C MET A 257 -10.84 2.31 -6.01
N ASP A 258 -9.93 3.28 -5.92
CA ASP A 258 -10.25 4.68 -5.64
C ASP A 258 -9.75 5.59 -6.78
N ARG A 259 -10.53 6.64 -7.07
CA ARG A 259 -10.25 7.68 -8.08
C ARG A 259 -9.60 7.15 -9.36
N MET A 260 -10.38 6.45 -10.19
CA MET A 260 -9.92 6.11 -11.54
C MET A 260 -10.24 7.24 -12.49
N HIS A 261 -9.22 7.98 -12.92
CA HIS A 261 -9.32 8.85 -14.09
C HIS A 261 -8.69 8.12 -15.29
N CYS A 262 -9.24 6.96 -15.63
CA CYS A 262 -8.94 6.38 -16.93
C CYS A 262 -9.76 7.17 -17.96
N GLY A 263 -9.13 7.62 -19.04
CA GLY A 263 -9.89 8.00 -20.23
C GLY A 263 -10.69 6.81 -20.80
N THR A 264 -10.93 6.83 -22.11
CA THR A 264 -11.51 5.67 -22.80
C THR A 264 -10.78 4.36 -22.40
N PRO A 265 -11.50 3.26 -22.15
CA PRO A 265 -10.90 1.97 -21.78
C PRO A 265 -9.75 1.63 -22.73
N SER A 266 -8.55 1.47 -22.20
CA SER A 266 -7.36 1.17 -22.99
C SER A 266 -6.95 -0.28 -22.77
N LEU A 267 -6.34 -0.93 -23.77
CA LEU A 267 -5.78 -2.28 -23.60
C LEU A 267 -4.82 -2.36 -22.40
N THR A 268 -4.16 -1.25 -22.08
CA THR A 268 -3.30 -1.10 -20.91
C THR A 268 -4.09 -1.19 -19.60
N SER A 269 -5.25 -0.56 -19.48
CA SER A 269 -6.08 -0.68 -18.28
C SER A 269 -6.57 -2.12 -18.11
N PHE A 270 -6.97 -2.79 -19.20
CA PHE A 270 -7.34 -4.20 -19.17
C PHE A 270 -6.21 -5.09 -18.67
N ALA A 271 -5.01 -4.95 -19.23
CA ALA A 271 -3.85 -5.75 -18.83
C ALA A 271 -3.49 -5.54 -17.35
N LEU A 272 -3.66 -4.31 -16.84
CA LEU A 272 -3.45 -4.01 -15.43
C LEU A 272 -4.45 -4.74 -14.53
N PHE A 273 -5.76 -4.61 -14.80
CA PHE A 273 -6.78 -5.29 -14.00
C PHE A 273 -6.68 -6.81 -14.10
N ASP A 274 -6.37 -7.31 -15.29
CA ASP A 274 -6.10 -8.72 -15.53
C ASP A 274 -4.95 -9.22 -14.64
N GLY A 275 -3.83 -8.50 -14.63
CA GLY A 275 -2.69 -8.81 -13.75
C GLY A 275 -3.05 -8.72 -12.27
N LEU A 276 -3.78 -7.68 -11.86
CA LEU A 276 -4.23 -7.49 -10.47
C LEU A 276 -5.16 -8.60 -10.00
N PHE A 277 -6.14 -9.02 -10.80
CA PHE A 277 -7.07 -10.08 -10.41
C PHE A 277 -6.41 -11.46 -10.38
N ARG A 278 -5.51 -11.75 -11.33
CA ARG A 278 -4.66 -12.95 -11.26
C ARG A 278 -3.87 -12.99 -9.97
N LEU A 279 -3.23 -11.87 -9.63
CA LEU A 279 -2.33 -11.76 -8.49
C LEU A 279 -3.05 -11.77 -7.16
N CYS A 280 -4.14 -11.00 -7.05
CA CYS A 280 -4.76 -10.67 -5.76
C CYS A 280 -5.99 -11.51 -5.43
N ARG A 281 -6.60 -12.22 -6.40
CA ARG A 281 -7.84 -13.00 -6.23
C ARG A 281 -8.78 -12.40 -5.17
N PRO A 282 -9.22 -11.14 -5.30
CA PRO A 282 -9.90 -10.46 -4.21
C PRO A 282 -11.23 -11.14 -3.88
N LYS A 283 -11.56 -11.35 -2.60
CA LYS A 283 -12.91 -11.82 -2.19
C LYS A 283 -13.95 -10.73 -2.32
N LEU A 284 -13.55 -9.49 -2.05
CA LEU A 284 -14.38 -8.32 -2.18
C LEU A 284 -13.69 -7.27 -3.04
N ILE A 285 -14.43 -6.66 -3.97
CA ILE A 285 -13.98 -5.47 -4.70
C ILE A 285 -14.91 -4.32 -4.35
N THR A 286 -14.36 -3.20 -3.90
CA THR A 286 -15.14 -2.00 -3.57
C THR A 286 -14.67 -0.84 -4.44
N GLN A 287 -15.58 -0.02 -4.95
CA GLN A 287 -15.23 1.26 -5.58
C GLN A 287 -15.44 2.41 -4.61
N GLN A 288 -14.43 3.26 -4.43
CA GLN A 288 -14.55 4.52 -3.69
C GLN A 288 -14.49 5.71 -4.66
N ASN A 289 -15.28 6.75 -4.37
CA ASN A 289 -15.37 7.99 -5.12
C ASN A 289 -15.72 7.78 -6.60
N GLN A 290 -17.02 7.68 -6.89
CA GLN A 290 -17.50 7.57 -8.26
C GLN A 290 -17.16 8.85 -9.04
N THR A 291 -16.30 8.70 -10.05
CA THR A 291 -16.25 9.64 -11.16
C THR A 291 -17.10 9.02 -12.27
N PRO A 292 -17.92 9.79 -12.98
CA PRO A 292 -19.04 9.25 -13.77
C PRO A 292 -18.69 8.35 -14.98
N TYR A 293 -17.42 8.08 -15.32
CA TYR A 293 -17.09 7.63 -16.69
C TYR A 293 -16.19 6.38 -16.89
N PRO A 294 -15.26 5.93 -16.01
CA PRO A 294 -14.37 4.81 -16.40
C PRO A 294 -14.60 3.45 -15.73
N CYS A 295 -15.06 3.39 -14.47
CA CYS A 295 -15.16 2.10 -13.75
C CYS A 295 -16.38 1.26 -14.14
N ASP A 296 -17.39 1.86 -14.77
CA ASP A 296 -18.61 1.19 -15.24
C ASP A 296 -18.28 -0.02 -16.12
N PHE A 297 -17.22 0.07 -16.92
CA PHE A 297 -16.81 -1.02 -17.81
C PHE A 297 -16.39 -2.29 -17.05
N ILE A 298 -15.53 -2.18 -16.03
CA ILE A 298 -15.03 -3.35 -15.28
C ILE A 298 -16.18 -4.05 -14.57
N PHE A 299 -17.11 -3.26 -14.04
CA PHE A 299 -18.27 -3.79 -13.34
C PHE A 299 -19.31 -4.40 -14.26
N LYS A 300 -19.56 -3.78 -15.42
CA LYS A 300 -20.36 -4.41 -16.49
C LYS A 300 -19.76 -5.74 -16.92
N MET A 301 -18.43 -5.84 -17.01
CA MET A 301 -17.76 -7.08 -17.33
C MET A 301 -17.92 -8.13 -16.23
N PHE A 302 -17.79 -7.77 -14.95
CA PHE A 302 -18.08 -8.66 -13.83
C PHE A 302 -19.52 -9.17 -13.83
N LEU A 303 -20.49 -8.27 -14.04
CA LEU A 303 -21.91 -8.64 -14.13
C LEU A 303 -22.17 -9.57 -15.34
N ARG A 304 -21.61 -9.27 -16.51
CA ARG A 304 -21.72 -10.12 -17.70
C ARG A 304 -21.12 -11.51 -17.48
N HIS A 305 -19.98 -11.58 -16.80
CA HIS A 305 -19.31 -12.85 -16.52
C HIS A 305 -20.12 -13.71 -15.55
N GLY A 306 -20.65 -13.11 -14.47
CA GLY A 306 -21.45 -13.82 -13.47
C GLY A 306 -22.79 -14.33 -13.99
N ILE A 307 -23.39 -13.66 -14.99
CA ILE A 307 -24.74 -13.99 -15.48
C ILE A 307 -24.71 -15.02 -16.62
N ASN A 308 -23.80 -14.84 -17.59
CA ASN A 308 -23.89 -15.61 -18.82
C ASN A 308 -22.96 -16.83 -18.88
N HIS A 309 -21.99 -16.97 -17.96
CA HIS A 309 -20.90 -17.96 -17.99
C HIS A 309 -20.11 -18.08 -19.32
N GLU A 310 -20.49 -17.34 -20.36
CA GLU A 310 -19.90 -17.32 -21.69
C GLU A 310 -19.58 -15.87 -22.06
N CYS A 311 -18.30 -15.50 -21.96
CA CYS A 311 -17.81 -14.32 -22.64
C CYS A 311 -17.57 -14.69 -24.10
N SER A 312 -18.56 -14.47 -24.96
CA SER A 312 -18.45 -14.74 -26.41
C SER A 312 -17.44 -13.82 -27.10
N ASP A 313 -17.13 -12.67 -26.51
CA ASP A 313 -16.15 -11.72 -27.02
C ASP A 313 -14.72 -12.06 -26.57
N ARG A 314 -14.01 -12.79 -27.44
CA ARG A 314 -12.60 -13.17 -27.23
C ARG A 314 -11.67 -11.97 -27.06
N SER A 315 -12.06 -10.78 -27.52
CA SER A 315 -11.24 -9.57 -27.40
C SER A 315 -11.23 -8.98 -25.99
N LEU A 316 -12.20 -9.36 -25.14
CA LEU A 316 -12.35 -8.90 -23.76
C LEU A 316 -11.99 -9.98 -22.73
N CYS A 317 -11.37 -11.07 -23.15
CA CYS A 317 -10.96 -12.15 -22.26
C CYS A 317 -9.83 -11.70 -21.31
N MET A 318 -10.20 -11.20 -20.13
CA MET A 318 -9.29 -11.14 -18.99
C MET A 318 -9.06 -12.56 -18.47
N TYR A 319 -7.89 -13.13 -18.77
CA TYR A 319 -7.49 -14.43 -18.25
C TYR A 319 -7.44 -14.47 -16.70
N GLY A 320 -7.36 -13.33 -16.03
CA GLY A 320 -7.42 -13.19 -14.59
C GLY A 320 -8.75 -13.55 -13.99
N LEU A 321 -9.81 -13.56 -14.79
CA LEU A 321 -11.13 -14.04 -14.36
C LEU A 321 -11.33 -15.53 -14.67
N ARG A 322 -10.35 -16.22 -15.26
CA ARG A 322 -10.52 -17.63 -15.67
C ARG A 322 -10.83 -18.58 -14.51
N HIS A 323 -10.42 -18.21 -13.31
CA HIS A 323 -10.67 -18.97 -12.08
C HIS A 323 -11.84 -18.40 -11.27
N LEU A 324 -12.54 -17.39 -11.77
CA LEU A 324 -13.70 -16.81 -11.10
C LEU A 324 -14.91 -17.72 -11.32
N GLU A 325 -15.52 -18.19 -10.25
CA GLU A 325 -16.66 -19.10 -10.30
C GLU A 325 -17.98 -18.37 -10.13
N GLU A 326 -18.03 -17.41 -9.22
CA GLU A 326 -19.23 -16.65 -8.91
C GLU A 326 -18.92 -15.18 -8.66
N VAL A 327 -19.86 -14.33 -9.07
CA VAL A 327 -19.84 -12.89 -8.86
C VAL A 327 -21.19 -12.45 -8.31
N ARG A 328 -21.19 -11.77 -7.16
CA ARG A 328 -22.38 -11.15 -6.57
C ARG A 328 -22.16 -9.65 -6.44
N GLY A 329 -22.89 -8.87 -7.21
CA GLY A 329 -22.92 -7.41 -7.08
C GLY A 329 -23.77 -6.99 -5.88
N GLN A 330 -23.29 -6.03 -5.10
CA GLN A 330 -24.00 -5.45 -3.97
C GLN A 330 -23.91 -3.93 -3.97
N ILE A 331 -25.00 -3.27 -3.57
CA ILE A 331 -25.09 -1.82 -3.44
C ILE A 331 -25.35 -1.45 -1.98
N ILE A 332 -24.73 -0.36 -1.51
CA ILE A 332 -25.11 0.19 -0.22
C ILE A 332 -26.43 0.95 -0.39
N ASP A 333 -27.41 0.63 0.43
CA ASP A 333 -28.58 1.47 0.62
C ASP A 333 -28.23 2.48 1.73
N GLU A 334 -28.13 3.76 1.37
CA GLU A 334 -27.72 4.83 2.28
C GLU A 334 -28.73 5.07 3.41
N ASP A 335 -30.01 4.76 3.21
CA ASP A 335 -31.06 4.98 4.20
C ASP A 335 -30.98 3.98 5.36
N VAL A 336 -30.53 2.75 5.07
CA VAL A 336 -30.44 1.65 6.04
C VAL A 336 -29.01 1.16 6.34
N ASP A 337 -27.99 1.70 5.69
CA ASP A 337 -26.59 1.26 5.80
C ASP A 337 -26.42 -0.26 5.60
N THR A 338 -27.21 -0.82 4.67
CA THR A 338 -27.21 -2.26 4.37
C THR A 338 -26.86 -2.54 2.92
N TRP A 339 -26.18 -3.66 2.68
CA TRP A 339 -25.80 -4.08 1.34
C TRP A 339 -26.90 -4.95 0.73
N ARG A 340 -27.41 -4.56 -0.45
CA ARG A 340 -28.44 -5.30 -1.20
C ARG A 340 -27.87 -5.87 -2.49
N LEU A 341 -28.33 -7.05 -2.90
CA LEU A 341 -27.91 -7.67 -4.16
C LEU A 341 -28.40 -6.88 -5.37
N ILE A 342 -27.54 -6.71 -6.37
CA ILE A 342 -27.83 -6.01 -7.63
C ILE A 342 -28.03 -7.05 -8.74
N THR A 343 -29.04 -6.83 -9.59
CA THR A 343 -29.23 -7.52 -10.87
C THR A 343 -28.77 -6.64 -12.04
N LEU A 344 -28.50 -7.24 -13.21
CA LEU A 344 -28.09 -6.47 -14.40
C LEU A 344 -29.11 -5.39 -14.78
N ASP A 345 -30.40 -5.69 -14.65
CA ASP A 345 -31.48 -4.75 -14.99
C ASP A 345 -31.52 -3.55 -14.04
N THR A 346 -31.17 -3.78 -12.76
CA THR A 346 -31.09 -2.70 -11.76
C THR A 346 -29.79 -1.88 -11.86
N TRP A 347 -28.77 -2.38 -12.57
CA TRP A 347 -27.46 -1.69 -12.66
C TRP A 347 -27.58 -0.30 -13.26
N ASP A 348 -28.23 -0.19 -14.42
CA ASP A 348 -28.28 1.06 -15.16
C ASP A 348 -29.03 2.17 -14.42
N ALA A 349 -29.95 1.81 -13.52
CA ALA A 349 -30.67 2.75 -12.67
C ALA A 349 -29.86 3.20 -11.44
N LEU A 350 -28.91 2.39 -10.98
CA LEU A 350 -28.27 2.56 -9.68
C LEU A 350 -26.80 3.01 -9.74
N LYS A 351 -26.17 2.94 -10.92
CA LYS A 351 -24.74 3.19 -11.10
C LYS A 351 -24.28 4.59 -10.70
N ASP A 352 -25.17 5.59 -10.74
CA ASP A 352 -24.82 7.00 -10.53
C ASP A 352 -24.98 7.49 -9.09
N GLN A 353 -25.51 6.66 -8.18
CA GLN A 353 -25.96 7.13 -6.87
C GLN A 353 -25.31 6.47 -5.66
N ASN A 354 -24.50 5.41 -5.82
CA ASN A 354 -24.18 4.55 -4.67
C ASN A 354 -22.75 4.01 -4.63
N LYS A 355 -22.28 3.63 -3.45
CA LYS A 355 -21.10 2.77 -3.31
C LYS A 355 -21.48 1.35 -3.70
N ILE A 356 -20.69 0.78 -4.60
CA ILE A 356 -20.90 -0.56 -5.15
C ILE A 356 -19.74 -1.45 -4.68
N ARG A 357 -20.07 -2.69 -4.33
CA ARG A 357 -19.08 -3.74 -4.09
C ARG A 357 -19.45 -5.04 -4.78
N PHE A 358 -18.45 -5.85 -5.09
CA PHE A 358 -18.61 -7.17 -5.71
C PHE A 358 -17.99 -8.21 -4.81
N GLN A 359 -18.76 -9.21 -4.43
CA GLN A 359 -18.25 -10.41 -3.78
C GLN A 359 -17.90 -11.43 -4.85
N LEU A 360 -16.68 -11.93 -4.81
CA LEU A 360 -16.11 -12.84 -5.78
C LEU A 360 -15.77 -14.17 -5.12
N MET A 361 -16.07 -15.27 -5.80
CA MET A 361 -15.63 -16.61 -5.40
C MET A 361 -14.70 -17.19 -6.46
N TRP A 362 -13.54 -17.64 -6.02
CA TRP A 362 -12.49 -18.17 -6.88
C TRP A 362 -12.40 -19.69 -6.72
N ARG A 363 -12.14 -20.38 -7.82
CA ARG A 363 -11.86 -21.82 -7.81
C ARG A 363 -10.55 -22.07 -7.05
N ASP A 364 -10.62 -23.00 -6.10
CA ASP A 364 -9.41 -23.59 -5.52
C ASP A 364 -8.74 -24.47 -6.58
N ASP A 365 -7.56 -24.08 -7.04
CA ASP A 365 -6.82 -24.80 -8.07
C ASP A 365 -6.13 -26.06 -7.53
N GLY A 366 -6.80 -26.80 -6.64
CA GLY A 366 -6.26 -27.94 -5.91
C GLY A 366 -5.65 -29.05 -6.77
N SER A 367 -5.77 -29.05 -8.10
CA SER A 367 -5.28 -30.15 -8.94
C SER A 367 -5.30 -29.93 -10.46
N LEU A 368 -5.02 -28.73 -11.00
CA LEU A 368 -4.84 -28.59 -12.46
C LEU A 368 -3.37 -28.29 -12.80
N PRO A 369 -2.64 -29.23 -13.44
CA PRO A 369 -1.24 -29.01 -13.77
C PRO A 369 -1.14 -27.92 -14.85
N HIS A 370 -0.60 -26.75 -14.44
CA HIS A 370 -0.24 -25.62 -15.32
C HIS A 370 0.50 -26.06 -16.60
N HIS A 371 1.21 -27.19 -16.56
CA HIS A 371 1.89 -27.80 -17.71
C HIS A 371 0.98 -28.19 -18.88
N THR A 372 -0.27 -28.58 -18.64
CA THR A 372 -1.16 -29.06 -19.73
C THR A 372 -1.59 -27.94 -20.68
N TRP A 373 -1.75 -26.71 -20.16
CA TRP A 373 -2.13 -25.57 -20.98
C TRP A 373 -0.94 -25.01 -21.77
N PHE A 374 0.26 -24.91 -21.17
CA PHE A 374 1.48 -24.56 -21.90
C PHE A 374 1.77 -25.54 -23.05
N LYS A 375 1.50 -26.84 -22.84
CA LYS A 375 1.62 -27.86 -23.88
C LYS A 375 0.59 -27.64 -25.00
N LYS A 376 -0.66 -27.31 -24.66
CA LYS A 376 -1.72 -27.01 -25.65
C LYS A 376 -1.44 -25.72 -26.43
N PHE A 377 -1.01 -24.64 -25.78
CA PHE A 377 -0.69 -23.38 -26.44
C PHE A 377 0.60 -23.47 -27.28
N GLY A 378 1.62 -24.16 -26.79
CA GLY A 378 2.82 -24.47 -27.57
C GLY A 378 2.50 -25.33 -28.80
N ASN A 379 1.57 -26.28 -28.68
CA ASN A 379 1.09 -27.06 -29.84
C ASN A 379 0.29 -26.21 -30.82
N PHE A 380 -0.55 -25.29 -30.34
CA PHE A 380 -1.29 -24.34 -31.17
C PHE A 380 -0.34 -23.42 -31.97
N LEU A 381 0.70 -22.87 -31.33
CA LEU A 381 1.72 -22.07 -32.03
C LEU A 381 2.52 -22.89 -33.04
N LYS A 382 2.85 -24.15 -32.74
CA LYS A 382 3.47 -25.08 -33.69
C LYS A 382 2.56 -25.37 -34.89
N GLU A 383 1.26 -25.48 -34.66
CA GLU A 383 0.28 -25.73 -35.73
C GLU A 383 0.05 -24.48 -36.59
N LEU A 384 0.00 -23.29 -35.98
CA LEU A 384 -0.01 -22.01 -36.67
C LEU A 384 1.25 -21.81 -37.52
N TRP A 385 2.43 -22.16 -36.98
CA TRP A 385 3.69 -22.13 -37.72
C TRP A 385 3.68 -23.10 -38.90
N ARG A 386 3.19 -24.34 -38.71
CA ARG A 386 3.04 -25.31 -39.82
C ARG A 386 2.10 -24.78 -40.91
N LYS A 387 0.97 -24.18 -40.54
CA LYS A 387 0.01 -23.59 -41.48
C LYS A 387 0.63 -22.40 -42.22
N PHE A 388 1.42 -21.56 -41.54
CA PHE A 388 2.15 -20.45 -42.16
C PHE A 388 3.24 -20.92 -43.12
N VAL A 389 4.01 -21.96 -42.75
CA VAL A 389 5.05 -22.53 -43.61
C VAL A 389 4.45 -23.25 -44.82
N SER A 390 3.22 -23.77 -44.73
CA SER A 390 2.53 -24.40 -45.86
C SER A 390 1.93 -23.43 -46.88
N VAL A 391 1.82 -22.14 -46.53
CA VAL A 391 1.29 -21.11 -47.44
C VAL A 391 2.47 -20.29 -47.93
N SER A 392 2.96 -20.60 -49.13
CA SER A 392 4.10 -19.96 -49.81
C SER A 392 3.82 -18.50 -50.19
N ILE A 393 3.62 -17.61 -49.21
CA ILE A 393 3.51 -16.17 -49.42
C ILE A 393 4.64 -15.49 -48.64
N PHE A 394 5.62 -14.98 -49.37
CA PHE A 394 6.74 -14.18 -48.87
C PHE A 394 6.25 -12.92 -48.13
N PRO A 395 6.82 -12.57 -46.95
CA PRO A 395 6.69 -11.20 -46.47
C PRO A 395 7.99 -10.66 -45.82
N HIS A 396 8.63 -9.70 -46.47
CA HIS A 396 9.72 -8.91 -45.88
C HIS A 396 9.25 -8.00 -44.72
N LYS A 397 7.95 -7.71 -44.59
CA LYS A 397 7.40 -6.86 -43.51
C LYS A 397 6.89 -7.63 -42.28
N LEU A 398 6.41 -8.87 -42.44
CA LEU A 398 5.97 -9.71 -41.30
C LEU A 398 7.15 -10.33 -40.54
N PHE A 399 8.27 -10.59 -41.24
CA PHE A 399 9.48 -11.14 -40.66
C PHE A 399 10.07 -10.23 -39.56
N PHE A 400 9.92 -8.92 -39.69
CA PHE A 400 10.47 -7.96 -38.72
C PHE A 400 9.66 -7.88 -37.42
N ILE A 401 8.32 -8.05 -37.50
CA ILE A 401 7.44 -8.06 -36.32
C ILE A 401 7.54 -9.40 -35.60
N MET A 402 7.59 -10.51 -36.33
CA MET A 402 7.77 -11.83 -35.70
C MET A 402 9.18 -12.04 -35.15
N SER A 403 10.24 -11.58 -35.83
CA SER A 403 11.64 -11.72 -35.37
C SER A 403 11.84 -11.25 -33.92
N ARG A 404 11.25 -10.12 -33.52
CA ARG A 404 11.33 -9.62 -32.14
C ARG A 404 10.59 -10.48 -31.11
N ALA A 405 9.44 -11.04 -31.48
CA ALA A 405 8.67 -11.92 -30.60
C ALA A 405 9.34 -13.31 -30.49
N THR A 406 9.82 -13.86 -31.61
CA THR A 406 10.45 -15.19 -31.66
C THR A 406 11.84 -15.21 -31.01
N LEU A 407 12.65 -14.15 -31.14
CA LEU A 407 13.97 -14.08 -30.48
C LEU A 407 13.88 -14.03 -28.95
N LYS A 408 12.86 -13.35 -28.38
CA LYS A 408 12.63 -13.36 -26.92
C LYS A 408 12.15 -14.72 -26.42
N VAL A 409 11.25 -15.39 -27.14
CA VAL A 409 10.72 -16.72 -26.77
C VAL A 409 11.80 -17.82 -26.94
N CYS A 410 12.60 -17.77 -28.01
CA CYS A 410 13.69 -18.72 -28.24
C CYS A 410 14.85 -18.58 -27.24
N GLY A 411 15.13 -17.36 -26.77
CA GLY A 411 16.13 -17.12 -25.71
C GLY A 411 15.76 -17.82 -24.39
N HIS A 412 14.47 -17.86 -24.05
CA HIS A 412 13.97 -18.54 -22.85
C HIS A 412 13.87 -20.06 -23.04
N MET A 413 13.54 -20.55 -24.25
CA MET A 413 13.51 -21.99 -24.53
C MET A 413 14.91 -22.64 -24.56
N ARG A 414 15.97 -21.95 -25.02
CA ARG A 414 17.33 -22.51 -24.97
C ARG A 414 17.83 -22.74 -23.53
N TRP A 415 17.40 -21.91 -22.58
CA TRP A 415 17.75 -22.08 -21.17
C TRP A 415 17.00 -23.26 -20.50
N LEU A 416 15.77 -23.54 -20.93
CA LEU A 416 14.96 -24.66 -20.45
C LEU A 416 15.32 -26.01 -21.09
N ILE A 417 16.05 -26.02 -22.21
CA ILE A 417 16.50 -27.25 -22.89
C ILE A 417 17.95 -27.62 -22.50
N SER A 418 18.70 -26.71 -21.86
CA SER A 418 20.06 -26.99 -21.36
C SER A 418 20.12 -27.39 -19.87
N ARG A 419 18.97 -27.65 -19.26
CA ARG A 419 18.80 -28.37 -17.98
C ARG A 419 17.94 -29.58 -18.27
#